data_AF-A0A0L0AQH4-F1
#
_entry.id   AF-A0A0L0AQH4-F1
#
_cell.length_a   1.000
_cell.length_b   1.000
_cell.length_c   1.000
_cell.angle_alpha   90.00
_cell.angle_beta   90.00
_cell.angle_gamma   90.00
#
_symmetry.space_group_name_H-M   'P 1'
#
loop_
_entity.id
_entity.type
_entity.pdbx_description
1 polymer ?
#
loop_
_entity_poly.entity_id
_entity_poly.type
_entity_poly.pdbx_seq_one_letter_code
_entity_poly.pdbx_strand_id
1 'polypeptide(L)'
;MSADSSLKTLVKLYRIAGRPPISGLYLTLQIGFTNDSAQLINEIITSSTLKKYIEKDEVKFDNKLLQESPPPAIWNEASVTIKLPRDSINRFHSSISDLINFPSVRNGEKPKDYYLVDLDYYSDDQIKPINIIQLESLCRLIKALSKLAHYHDRKASDGEPRLVFIQGTEGRTTSAILQPVITTEMLRYSDVEYTLVEQLQHDFSVEDVNHHVEKRGIFRNTLVEFTNDNGYDFKMLIEHWTDFRLAYDNNLSVYLSGFNFHKARKEVAAAELEFAEKTSKTISELTTKLLTTPLSLLAAIGIWKVDGLLEQSLILCSVIFTSLVVHLIISSQHKQLNRIIHSKEVIFTPFTKKLKKYPSELQEEINEAIKNLKRNEEFSIRTLRTFCFLCWMPTIIGILIMLYK
;
A
#
# COMPACT_ATOMS: atom_id res chain seq x y z
N MET A 1 -35.66 11.23 9.12
CA MET A 1 -35.49 11.56 10.54
C MET A 1 -35.07 10.29 11.23
N SER A 2 -33.80 10.17 11.62
CA SER A 2 -33.33 9.01 12.40
C SER A 2 -34.12 8.96 13.70
N ALA A 3 -34.59 7.78 14.09
CA ALA A 3 -35.17 7.60 15.43
C ALA A 3 -34.17 8.15 16.46
N ASP A 4 -34.54 9.23 17.17
CA ASP A 4 -33.73 9.76 18.25
C ASP A 4 -33.57 8.60 19.27
N SER A 5 -32.32 8.28 19.63
CA SER A 5 -32.07 7.14 20.53
C SER A 5 -32.80 7.38 21.85
N SER A 6 -33.36 6.32 22.45
CA SER A 6 -34.02 6.44 23.75
C SER A 6 -33.09 7.02 24.82
N LEU A 7 -31.79 6.79 24.71
CA LEU A 7 -30.79 7.30 25.64
C LEU A 7 -30.58 8.81 25.47
N LYS A 8 -30.63 9.34 24.24
CA LYS A 8 -30.50 10.77 23.97
C LYS A 8 -31.55 11.60 24.71
N THR A 9 -32.81 11.17 24.67
CA THR A 9 -33.92 11.83 25.37
C THR A 9 -33.71 11.80 26.89
N LEU A 10 -33.26 10.67 27.43
CA LEU A 10 -32.91 10.54 28.86
C LEU A 10 -31.75 11.46 29.26
N VAL A 11 -30.71 11.56 28.44
CA VAL A 11 -29.55 12.44 28.69
C VAL A 11 -29.97 13.92 28.67
N LYS A 12 -30.82 14.32 27.71
CA LYS A 12 -31.34 15.70 27.67
C LYS A 12 -32.11 16.05 28.95
N LEU A 13 -33.00 15.16 29.40
CA LEU A 13 -33.71 15.37 30.67
C LEU A 13 -32.77 15.41 31.88
N TYR A 14 -31.78 14.52 31.92
CA TYR A 14 -30.77 14.49 32.97
C TYR A 14 -30.00 15.82 33.07
N ARG A 15 -29.60 16.38 31.92
CA ARG A 15 -28.93 17.68 31.82
C ARG A 15 -29.83 18.83 32.27
N ILE A 16 -31.09 18.85 31.84
CA ILE A 16 -32.08 19.87 32.24
C ILE A 16 -32.32 19.85 33.75
N ALA A 17 -32.36 18.66 34.36
CA ALA A 17 -32.53 18.49 35.81
C ALA A 17 -31.28 18.89 36.63
N GLY A 18 -30.25 19.47 36.00
CA GLY A 18 -29.04 19.91 36.69
C GLY A 18 -28.03 18.80 36.99
N ARG A 19 -28.13 17.64 36.32
CA ARG A 19 -27.23 16.48 36.48
C ARG A 19 -27.16 15.98 37.94
N PRO A 20 -28.28 15.57 38.56
CA PRO A 20 -28.28 15.04 39.92
C PRO A 20 -27.35 13.82 40.04
N PRO A 21 -26.79 13.54 41.24
CA PRO A 21 -25.93 12.38 41.43
C PRO A 21 -26.71 11.09 41.17
N ILE A 22 -26.12 10.18 40.39
CA ILE A 22 -26.72 8.89 40.07
C ILE A 22 -26.37 7.90 41.18
N SER A 23 -27.36 7.53 41.99
CA SER A 23 -27.21 6.52 43.05
C SER A 23 -28.18 5.38 42.82
N GLY A 24 -27.69 4.28 42.24
CA GLY A 24 -28.49 3.07 42.04
C GLY A 24 -29.17 2.98 40.69
N LEU A 25 -30.34 2.34 40.65
CA LEU A 25 -31.07 2.00 39.41
C LEU A 25 -32.06 3.09 38.99
N TYR A 26 -32.52 3.84 39.98
CA TYR A 26 -33.56 4.85 39.86
C TYR A 26 -32.96 6.22 40.04
N LEU A 27 -33.38 7.16 39.20
CA LEU A 27 -32.92 8.53 39.22
C LEU A 27 -34.13 9.45 39.17
N THR A 28 -34.38 10.15 40.27
CA THR A 28 -35.44 11.15 40.35
C THR A 28 -34.92 12.48 39.82
N LEU A 29 -35.58 12.98 38.78
CA LEU A 29 -35.28 14.25 38.12
C LEU A 29 -36.30 15.29 38.58
N GLN A 30 -35.81 16.41 39.13
CA GLN A 30 -36.62 17.61 39.36
C GLN A 30 -36.38 18.57 38.21
N ILE A 31 -37.46 18.96 37.52
CA ILE A 31 -37.38 19.71 36.27
C ILE A 31 -38.33 20.90 36.37
N GLY A 32 -37.84 22.08 35.99
CA GLY A 32 -38.67 23.28 35.83
C GLY A 32 -39.31 23.36 34.44
N PHE A 33 -40.43 24.09 34.33
CA PHE A 33 -41.12 24.25 33.06
C PHE A 33 -40.35 25.10 32.07
N THR A 34 -40.13 24.52 30.89
CA THR A 34 -39.63 25.17 29.67
C THR A 34 -40.31 24.48 28.48
N ASN A 35 -40.35 25.13 27.31
CA ASN A 35 -40.91 24.49 26.11
C ASN A 35 -40.19 23.17 25.78
N ASP A 36 -38.87 23.14 25.95
CA ASP A 36 -38.04 21.96 25.69
C ASP A 36 -38.30 20.84 26.70
N SER A 37 -38.37 21.16 28.01
CA SER A 37 -38.66 20.17 29.05
C SER A 37 -40.08 19.62 28.94
N ALA A 38 -41.07 20.44 28.59
CA ALA A 38 -42.44 19.99 28.33
C ALA A 38 -42.51 19.04 27.13
N GLN A 39 -41.80 19.33 26.04
CA GLN A 39 -41.71 18.44 24.88
C GLN A 39 -41.07 17.09 25.23
N LEU A 40 -39.91 17.11 25.92
CA LEU A 40 -39.19 15.90 26.28
C LEU A 40 -39.97 15.03 27.28
N ILE A 41 -40.60 15.65 28.30
CA ILE A 41 -41.42 14.92 29.28
C ILE A 41 -42.64 14.28 28.57
N ASN A 42 -43.30 15.03 27.67
CA ASN A 42 -44.40 14.48 26.88
C ASN A 42 -43.95 13.32 26.00
N GLU A 43 -42.77 13.42 25.37
CA GLU A 43 -42.17 12.37 24.56
C GLU A 43 -41.94 11.08 25.36
N ILE A 44 -41.33 11.16 26.55
CA ILE A 44 -41.06 9.95 27.36
C ILE A 44 -42.35 9.32 27.89
N ILE A 45 -43.36 10.11 28.27
CA ILE A 45 -44.64 9.61 28.80
C ILE A 45 -45.49 8.94 27.70
N THR A 46 -45.51 9.50 26.49
CA THR A 46 -46.37 9.03 25.39
C THR A 46 -45.72 7.94 24.54
N SER A 47 -44.40 7.92 24.43
CA SER A 47 -43.67 6.93 23.62
C SER A 47 -43.66 5.55 24.25
N SER A 48 -44.13 4.54 23.50
CA SER A 48 -44.16 3.14 23.94
C SER A 48 -42.77 2.57 24.23
N THR A 49 -41.72 3.09 23.59
CA THR A 49 -40.33 2.64 23.78
C THR A 49 -39.65 3.28 24.98
N LEU A 50 -39.98 4.55 25.28
CA LEU A 50 -39.39 5.32 26.36
C LEU A 50 -40.09 5.12 27.70
N LYS A 51 -41.41 4.88 27.67
CA LYS A 51 -42.24 4.66 28.86
C LYS A 51 -41.74 3.52 29.76
N LYS A 52 -41.03 2.53 29.22
CA LYS A 52 -40.42 1.44 29.99
C LYS A 52 -39.30 1.89 30.94
N TYR A 53 -38.75 3.08 30.72
CA TYR A 53 -37.73 3.70 31.57
C TYR A 53 -38.33 4.64 32.61
N ILE A 54 -39.64 4.86 32.63
CA ILE A 54 -40.29 5.61 33.72
C ILE A 54 -40.78 4.62 34.77
N GLU A 55 -40.49 4.89 36.04
CA GLU A 55 -41.09 4.12 37.14
C GLU A 55 -42.57 4.51 37.28
N LYS A 56 -43.45 3.50 37.32
CA LYS A 56 -44.90 3.72 37.42
C LYS A 56 -45.22 4.47 38.73
N ASP A 57 -46.21 5.36 38.66
CA ASP A 57 -46.71 6.11 39.83
C ASP A 57 -45.68 7.04 40.51
N GLU A 58 -44.57 7.36 39.84
CA GLU A 58 -43.56 8.31 40.34
C GLU A 58 -43.41 9.57 39.47
N VAL A 59 -44.36 9.81 38.57
CA VAL A 59 -44.44 11.06 37.79
C VAL A 59 -45.38 12.04 38.51
N LYS A 60 -44.85 13.18 38.93
CA LYS A 60 -45.61 14.25 39.61
C LYS A 60 -45.44 15.58 38.88
N PHE A 61 -46.52 16.33 38.77
CA PHE A 61 -46.54 17.72 38.34
C PHE A 61 -47.11 18.58 39.47
N ASP A 62 -46.37 19.59 39.91
CA ASP A 62 -46.78 20.49 41.01
C ASP A 62 -47.27 19.72 42.26
N ASN A 63 -46.49 18.71 42.67
CA ASN A 63 -46.80 17.77 43.78
C ASN A 63 -48.03 16.87 43.60
N LYS A 64 -48.65 16.84 42.41
CA LYS A 64 -49.77 15.94 42.09
C LYS A 64 -49.31 14.81 41.18
N LEU A 65 -49.66 13.57 41.54
CA LEU A 65 -49.40 12.40 40.70
C LEU A 65 -50.14 12.51 39.37
N LEU A 66 -49.47 12.10 38.29
CA LEU A 66 -50.10 11.99 36.98
C LEU A 66 -51.10 10.82 36.98
N GLN A 67 -52.40 11.12 36.93
CA GLN A 67 -53.46 10.11 36.94
C GLN A 67 -53.84 9.62 35.53
N GLU A 68 -53.78 10.51 34.52
CA GLU A 68 -54.12 10.19 33.13
C GLU A 68 -53.10 10.84 32.17
N SER A 69 -52.80 10.17 31.05
CA SER A 69 -52.03 10.78 29.94
C SER A 69 -53.00 11.47 28.98
N PRO A 70 -52.68 12.66 28.42
CA PRO A 70 -51.38 13.34 28.39
C PRO A 70 -51.05 14.20 29.63
N PRO A 71 -49.79 14.61 29.84
CA PRO A 71 -49.40 15.49 30.93
C PRO A 71 -50.08 16.88 30.87
N PRO A 72 -50.15 17.62 32.00
CA PRO A 72 -50.72 18.97 32.03
C PRO A 72 -50.04 19.91 31.04
N ALA A 73 -50.81 20.79 30.39
CA ALA A 73 -50.29 21.73 29.41
C ALA A 73 -49.31 22.77 30.00
N ILE A 74 -49.49 23.11 31.28
CA ILE A 74 -48.66 24.05 32.04
C ILE A 74 -48.47 23.47 33.43
N TRP A 75 -47.25 23.57 33.95
CA TRP A 75 -46.84 23.17 35.30
C TRP A 75 -45.66 24.06 35.72
N ASN A 76 -45.30 24.11 37.00
CA ASN A 76 -44.12 24.83 37.47
C ASN A 76 -42.94 23.87 37.67
N GLU A 77 -43.22 22.74 38.33
CA GLU A 77 -42.22 21.72 38.65
C GLU A 77 -42.74 20.31 38.29
N ALA A 78 -41.88 19.52 37.67
CA ALA A 78 -42.12 18.12 37.37
C ALA A 78 -41.07 17.25 38.05
N SER A 79 -41.52 16.23 38.79
CA SER A 79 -40.70 15.18 39.37
C SER A 79 -40.90 13.90 38.57
N VAL A 80 -39.86 13.40 37.93
CA VAL A 80 -39.90 12.17 37.13
C VAL A 80 -38.83 11.22 37.60
N THR A 81 -39.21 10.03 38.10
CA THR A 81 -38.24 8.96 38.35
C THR A 81 -38.04 8.11 37.12
N ILE A 82 -36.80 8.07 36.65
CA ILE A 82 -36.37 7.22 35.54
C ILE A 82 -35.57 6.02 36.04
N LYS A 83 -35.81 4.86 35.44
CA LYS A 83 -35.06 3.61 35.57
C LYS A 83 -33.98 3.58 34.50
N LEU A 84 -32.71 3.60 34.90
CA LEU A 84 -31.59 3.61 33.97
C LEU A 84 -31.36 2.23 33.34
N PRO A 85 -31.10 2.13 32.02
CA PRO A 85 -30.73 0.87 31.38
C PRO A 85 -29.42 0.31 31.95
N ARG A 86 -29.35 -1.00 32.24
CA ARG A 86 -28.13 -1.66 32.76
C ARG A 86 -27.57 -2.78 31.89
N ASP A 87 -28.40 -3.43 31.07
CA ASP A 87 -28.04 -4.71 30.47
C ASP A 87 -27.21 -4.61 29.18
N SER A 88 -26.79 -3.40 28.81
CA SER A 88 -25.99 -3.18 27.61
C SER A 88 -24.95 -2.09 27.82
N ILE A 89 -23.96 -2.05 26.93
CA ILE A 89 -22.99 -0.95 26.84
C ILE A 89 -23.67 0.39 26.50
N ASN A 90 -24.87 0.36 25.93
CA ASN A 90 -25.59 1.55 25.54
C ASN A 90 -26.36 2.12 26.73
N ARG A 91 -25.65 2.79 27.64
CA ARG A 91 -26.19 3.28 28.92
C ARG A 91 -25.39 4.48 29.44
N PHE A 92 -25.81 4.96 30.61
CA PHE A 92 -25.03 5.86 31.46
C PHE A 92 -23.89 5.07 32.09
N HIS A 93 -22.67 5.57 31.94
CA HIS A 93 -21.47 5.07 32.61
C HIS A 93 -20.93 6.14 33.53
N SER A 94 -20.42 5.73 34.69
CA SER A 94 -19.92 6.67 35.69
C SER A 94 -18.66 7.40 35.20
N SER A 95 -17.82 6.67 34.46
CA SER A 95 -16.58 7.18 33.89
C SER A 95 -16.17 6.38 32.65
N ILE A 96 -15.14 6.87 31.94
CA ILE A 96 -14.54 6.12 30.84
C ILE A 96 -13.98 4.76 31.28
N SER A 97 -13.51 4.64 32.53
CA SER A 97 -13.00 3.39 33.09
C SER A 97 -14.10 2.31 33.19
N ASP A 98 -15.35 2.71 33.45
CA ASP A 98 -16.51 1.79 33.41
C ASP A 98 -16.79 1.33 31.97
N LEU A 99 -16.72 2.27 31.01
CA LEU A 99 -16.98 1.99 29.60
C LEU A 99 -15.97 1.00 28.97
N ILE A 100 -14.67 1.17 29.22
CA ILE A 100 -13.61 0.35 28.59
C ILE A 100 -13.59 -1.10 29.07
N ASN A 101 -14.22 -1.40 30.21
CA ASN A 101 -14.29 -2.75 30.76
C ASN A 101 -15.25 -3.67 30.00
N PHE A 102 -16.10 -3.13 29.12
CA PHE A 102 -17.04 -3.92 28.35
C PHE A 102 -16.33 -4.85 27.34
N PRO A 103 -16.72 -6.13 27.23
CA PRO A 103 -16.10 -7.07 26.29
C PRO A 103 -16.13 -6.63 24.82
N SER A 104 -17.20 -5.94 24.39
CA SER A 104 -17.30 -5.40 23.02
C SER A 104 -16.19 -4.38 22.74
N VAL A 105 -15.85 -3.53 23.71
CA VAL A 105 -14.77 -2.53 23.60
C VAL A 105 -13.41 -3.21 23.52
N ARG A 106 -13.17 -4.24 24.35
CA ARG A 106 -11.95 -5.06 24.28
C ARG A 106 -11.79 -5.73 22.92
N ASN A 107 -12.90 -6.09 22.26
CA ASN A 107 -12.92 -6.65 20.90
C ASN A 107 -12.78 -5.59 19.77
N GLY A 108 -12.49 -4.34 20.12
CA GLY A 108 -12.37 -3.23 19.18
C GLY A 108 -13.70 -2.75 18.59
N GLU A 109 -14.84 -3.07 19.22
CA GLU A 109 -16.12 -2.53 18.80
C GLU A 109 -16.33 -1.13 19.39
N LYS A 110 -16.49 -0.15 18.51
CA LYS A 110 -16.78 1.23 18.90
C LYS A 110 -18.17 1.32 19.56
N PRO A 111 -18.28 1.83 20.80
CA PRO A 111 -19.57 2.14 21.42
C PRO A 111 -20.31 3.24 20.63
N LYS A 112 -21.63 3.09 20.47
CA LYS A 112 -22.43 3.97 19.60
C LYS A 112 -23.37 4.92 20.34
N ASP A 113 -23.96 4.46 21.44
CA ASP A 113 -25.06 5.14 22.11
C ASP A 113 -24.84 5.11 23.63
N TYR A 114 -24.00 5.99 24.15
CA TYR A 114 -23.61 5.98 25.57
C TYR A 114 -23.43 7.41 26.12
N TYR A 115 -23.51 7.53 27.44
CA TYR A 115 -23.27 8.78 28.16
C TYR A 115 -22.25 8.58 29.28
N LEU A 116 -21.30 9.50 29.42
CA LEU A 116 -20.31 9.55 30.49
C LEU A 116 -20.65 10.69 31.45
N VAL A 117 -20.92 10.32 32.71
CA VAL A 117 -21.41 11.24 33.74
C VAL A 117 -20.33 12.23 34.18
N ASP A 118 -19.11 11.74 34.43
CA ASP A 118 -17.96 12.54 34.88
C ASP A 118 -17.51 13.59 33.85
N LEU A 119 -17.65 13.28 32.56
CA LEU A 119 -17.27 14.17 31.46
C LEU A 119 -18.44 14.98 30.90
N ASP A 120 -19.67 14.72 31.36
CA ASP A 120 -20.91 15.21 30.75
C ASP A 120 -20.92 15.08 29.22
N TYR A 121 -20.59 13.89 28.74
CA TYR A 121 -20.42 13.62 27.31
C TYR A 121 -21.35 12.50 26.83
N TYR A 122 -22.16 12.81 25.82
CA TYR A 122 -22.98 11.86 25.08
C TYR A 122 -22.32 11.54 23.73
N SER A 123 -22.44 10.30 23.26
CA SER A 123 -21.76 9.82 22.05
C SER A 123 -22.07 10.58 20.75
N ASP A 124 -23.18 11.31 20.71
CA ASP A 124 -23.64 12.17 19.59
C ASP A 124 -23.34 13.67 19.82
N ASP A 125 -22.67 14.04 20.92
CA ASP A 125 -22.30 15.44 21.16
C ASP A 125 -21.24 15.91 20.15
N GLN A 126 -21.33 17.18 19.75
CA GLN A 126 -20.43 17.75 18.74
C GLN A 126 -18.97 17.83 19.20
N ILE A 127 -18.76 18.17 20.48
CA ILE A 127 -17.42 18.34 21.06
C ILE A 127 -17.05 17.04 21.76
N LYS A 128 -16.13 16.29 21.15
CA LYS A 128 -15.67 15.01 21.67
C LYS A 128 -14.43 15.18 22.57
N PRO A 129 -14.45 14.67 23.81
CA PRO A 129 -13.28 14.64 24.68
C PRO A 129 -12.12 13.85 24.06
N ILE A 130 -10.88 14.29 24.33
CA ILE A 130 -9.67 13.69 23.74
C ILE A 130 -9.52 12.20 24.05
N ASN A 131 -9.83 11.78 25.28
CA ASN A 131 -9.80 10.38 25.70
C ASN A 131 -10.81 9.51 24.94
N ILE A 132 -11.93 10.07 24.47
CA ILE A 132 -12.91 9.37 23.62
C ILE A 132 -12.38 9.24 22.19
N ILE A 133 -11.68 10.26 21.68
CA ILE A 133 -11.00 10.16 20.39
C ILE A 133 -9.97 9.02 20.45
N GLN A 134 -9.17 8.94 21.52
CA GLN A 134 -8.17 7.89 21.70
C GLN A 134 -8.80 6.51 21.87
N LEU A 135 -9.90 6.40 22.63
CA LEU A 135 -10.66 5.16 22.74
C LEU A 135 -11.13 4.66 21.37
N GLU A 136 -11.67 5.55 20.54
CA GLU A 136 -12.10 5.18 19.19
C GLU A 136 -10.94 4.73 18.29
N SER A 137 -9.79 5.41 18.37
CA SER A 137 -8.57 5.01 17.66
C SER A 137 -8.08 3.63 18.07
N LEU A 138 -8.05 3.34 19.38
CA LEU A 138 -7.68 2.02 19.91
C LEU A 138 -8.66 0.93 19.46
N CYS A 139 -9.97 1.21 19.49
CA CYS A 139 -10.95 0.25 18.99
C CYS A 139 -10.72 -0.08 17.51
N ARG A 140 -10.45 0.94 16.68
CA ARG A 140 -10.13 0.73 15.25
C ARG A 140 -8.84 -0.05 15.07
N LEU A 141 -7.80 0.27 15.83
CA LEU A 141 -6.53 -0.46 15.79
C LEU A 141 -6.72 -1.93 16.15
N ILE A 142 -7.39 -2.24 17.27
CA ILE A 142 -7.69 -3.61 17.68
C ILE A 142 -8.45 -4.33 16.56
N LYS A 143 -9.47 -3.69 15.99
CA LYS A 143 -10.23 -4.28 14.89
C LYS A 143 -9.36 -4.55 13.67
N ALA A 144 -8.45 -3.64 13.33
CA ALA A 144 -7.54 -3.77 12.21
C ALA A 144 -6.52 -4.90 12.44
N LEU A 145 -5.86 -4.93 13.59
CA LEU A 145 -4.96 -6.01 14.00
C LEU A 145 -5.68 -7.36 13.98
N SER A 146 -6.96 -7.39 14.40
CA SER A 146 -7.75 -8.61 14.41
C SER A 146 -8.02 -9.20 13.02
N LYS A 147 -8.07 -8.35 11.99
CA LYS A 147 -8.17 -8.77 10.59
C LYS A 147 -6.81 -9.16 10.00
N LEU A 148 -5.71 -8.63 10.57
CA LEU A 148 -4.35 -9.00 10.17
C LEU A 148 -3.84 -10.26 10.88
N ALA A 149 -4.37 -10.65 12.04
CA ALA A 149 -3.96 -11.86 12.74
C ALA A 149 -4.17 -13.11 11.87
N HIS A 150 -3.33 -14.13 12.05
CA HIS A 150 -3.54 -15.44 11.39
C HIS A 150 -4.67 -16.21 12.05
N TYR A 151 -4.80 -16.05 13.37
CA TYR A 151 -5.89 -16.59 14.15
C TYR A 151 -6.39 -15.55 15.14
N HIS A 152 -7.71 -15.42 15.24
CA HIS A 152 -8.37 -14.54 16.18
C HIS A 152 -9.49 -15.32 16.85
N ASP A 153 -9.33 -15.59 18.14
CA ASP A 153 -10.38 -16.17 18.95
C ASP A 153 -11.08 -15.05 19.72
N ARG A 154 -12.36 -14.82 19.42
CA ARG A 154 -13.22 -13.86 20.15
C ARG A 154 -13.87 -14.47 21.38
N LYS A 155 -13.79 -15.80 21.53
CA LYS A 155 -14.42 -16.61 22.57
C LYS A 155 -13.48 -17.76 22.95
N ALA A 156 -12.24 -17.43 23.30
CA ALA A 156 -11.35 -18.42 23.90
C ALA A 156 -12.06 -19.03 25.12
N SER A 157 -11.67 -20.24 25.50
CA SER A 157 -12.36 -21.02 26.54
C SER A 157 -12.47 -20.29 27.90
N ASP A 158 -11.67 -19.26 28.10
CA ASP A 158 -11.63 -18.34 29.25
C ASP A 158 -12.36 -16.99 29.02
N GLY A 159 -12.87 -16.72 27.83
CA GLY A 159 -13.64 -15.52 27.46
C GLY A 159 -12.81 -14.33 26.98
N GLU A 160 -11.49 -14.46 26.88
CA GLU A 160 -10.59 -13.35 26.54
C GLU A 160 -10.16 -13.37 25.06
N PRO A 161 -10.18 -12.23 24.36
CA PRO A 161 -9.81 -12.19 22.95
C PRO A 161 -8.31 -12.41 22.77
N ARG A 162 -7.93 -13.21 21.77
CA ARG A 162 -6.52 -13.47 21.44
C ARG A 162 -6.26 -13.25 19.96
N LEU A 163 -5.22 -12.47 19.67
CA LEU A 163 -4.70 -12.23 18.33
C LEU A 163 -3.38 -12.98 18.19
N VAL A 164 -3.36 -13.97 17.30
CA VAL A 164 -2.17 -14.79 17.08
C VAL A 164 -1.53 -14.42 15.75
N PHE A 165 -0.27 -14.00 15.84
CA PHE A 165 0.60 -13.73 14.71
C PHE A 165 1.65 -14.83 14.64
N ILE A 166 1.95 -15.27 13.42
CA ILE A 166 2.85 -16.39 13.16
C ILE A 166 3.90 -15.86 12.20
N GLN A 167 5.16 -16.06 12.57
CA GLN A 167 6.32 -15.79 11.74
C GLN A 167 6.89 -17.15 11.31
N GLY A 168 6.90 -17.38 10.00
CA GLY A 168 7.59 -18.52 9.40
C GLY A 168 8.97 -18.08 8.94
N THR A 169 10.02 -18.57 9.58
CA THR A 169 11.39 -18.51 9.05
C THR A 169 11.84 -19.93 8.71
N GLU A 170 12.75 -20.07 7.74
CA GLU A 170 13.20 -21.39 7.26
C GLU A 170 13.58 -22.33 8.42
N GLY A 171 12.72 -23.32 8.69
CA GLY A 171 12.91 -24.34 9.73
C GLY A 171 12.44 -24.01 11.15
N ARG A 172 11.97 -22.78 11.45
CA ARG A 172 11.41 -22.41 12.78
C ARG A 172 10.20 -21.50 12.67
N THR A 173 9.13 -21.88 13.38
CA THR A 173 7.92 -21.06 13.53
C THR A 173 7.91 -20.41 14.90
N THR A 174 7.94 -19.08 14.94
CA THR A 174 7.70 -18.28 16.14
C THR A 174 6.31 -17.66 16.07
N SER A 175 5.68 -17.46 17.21
CA SER A 175 4.38 -16.79 17.29
C SER A 175 4.39 -15.73 18.36
N ALA A 176 3.55 -14.72 18.16
CA ALA A 176 3.21 -13.73 19.18
C ALA A 176 1.71 -13.82 19.45
N ILE A 177 1.35 -13.84 20.72
CA ILE A 177 -0.04 -13.88 21.18
C ILE A 177 -0.30 -12.57 21.92
N LEU A 178 -1.15 -11.74 21.33
CA LEU A 178 -1.59 -10.49 21.94
C LEU A 178 -3.02 -10.64 22.45
N GLN A 179 -3.25 -10.25 23.69
CA GLN A 179 -4.59 -10.19 24.29
C GLN A 179 -5.04 -8.72 24.32
N PRO A 180 -5.96 -8.30 23.44
CA PRO A 180 -6.43 -6.92 23.40
C PRO A 180 -7.08 -6.50 24.72
N VAL A 181 -6.56 -5.43 25.30
CA VAL A 181 -7.10 -4.76 26.49
C VAL A 181 -7.00 -3.26 26.28
N ILE A 182 -7.94 -2.50 26.85
CA ILE A 182 -7.85 -1.03 26.88
C ILE A 182 -7.78 -0.62 28.35
N THR A 183 -6.75 0.15 28.69
CA THR A 183 -6.56 0.73 30.03
C THR A 183 -6.61 2.25 29.95
N THR A 184 -6.92 2.91 31.07
CA THR A 184 -7.00 4.37 31.14
C THR A 184 -5.66 5.05 30.82
N GLU A 185 -4.54 4.39 31.09
CA GLU A 185 -3.19 4.89 30.74
C GLU A 185 -3.01 4.97 29.22
N MET A 186 -3.49 3.97 28.48
CA MET A 186 -3.37 3.92 27.02
C MET A 186 -4.11 5.06 26.32
N LEU A 187 -5.14 5.62 26.96
CA LEU A 187 -5.91 6.75 26.44
C LEU A 187 -5.12 8.07 26.48
N ARG A 188 -3.92 8.09 27.09
CA ARG A 188 -3.02 9.23 27.14
C ARG A 188 -2.04 9.27 25.98
N TYR A 189 -1.85 8.16 25.26
CA TYR A 189 -0.95 8.09 24.13
C TYR A 189 -1.62 8.71 22.90
N SER A 190 -1.06 9.80 22.37
CA SER A 190 -1.59 10.50 21.19
C SER A 190 -1.22 9.83 19.87
N ASP A 191 -0.22 8.94 19.88
CA ASP A 191 0.54 8.54 18.69
C ASP A 191 0.06 7.20 18.10
N VAL A 192 -1.04 6.65 18.62
CA VAL A 192 -1.58 5.36 18.20
C VAL A 192 -2.32 5.50 16.86
N GLU A 193 -1.57 5.44 15.78
CA GLU A 193 -2.07 5.52 14.41
C GLU A 193 -2.57 4.16 13.90
N TYR A 194 -3.88 4.06 13.61
CA TYR A 194 -4.52 2.83 13.12
C TYR A 194 -4.63 2.74 11.58
N THR A 195 -4.48 3.87 10.88
CA THR A 195 -4.69 4.00 9.42
C THR A 195 -3.76 3.10 8.62
N LEU A 196 -2.48 3.02 9.01
CA LEU A 196 -1.49 2.13 8.40
C LEU A 196 -1.95 0.66 8.47
N VAL A 197 -2.43 0.23 9.63
CA VAL A 197 -2.89 -1.15 9.86
C VAL A 197 -4.17 -1.44 9.07
N GLU A 198 -5.04 -0.43 8.91
CA GLU A 198 -6.21 -0.53 8.03
C GLU A 198 -5.82 -0.71 6.55
N GLN A 199 -4.83 0.04 6.06
CA GLN A 199 -4.36 -0.04 4.67
C GLN A 199 -3.70 -1.39 4.32
N LEU A 200 -3.22 -2.14 5.32
CA LEU A 200 -2.65 -3.48 5.13
C LEU A 200 -3.72 -4.59 5.01
N GLN A 201 -5.01 -4.26 5.21
CA GLN A 201 -6.10 -5.21 5.05
C GLN A 201 -6.37 -5.51 3.57
N HIS A 202 -6.89 -6.70 3.31
CA HIS A 202 -7.10 -7.22 1.96
C HIS A 202 -8.01 -6.34 1.09
N ASP A 203 -8.98 -5.67 1.72
CA ASP A 203 -9.98 -4.84 1.07
C ASP A 203 -9.38 -3.59 0.37
N PHE A 204 -8.10 -3.27 0.61
CA PHE A 204 -7.41 -2.11 0.06
C PHE A 204 -6.42 -2.43 -1.08
N SER A 205 -6.30 -3.68 -1.55
CA SER A 205 -5.26 -4.10 -2.51
C SER A 205 -5.73 -4.15 -3.99
N VAL A 206 -6.41 -3.11 -4.49
CA VAL A 206 -7.08 -3.17 -5.80
C VAL A 206 -6.11 -3.17 -7.00
N GLU A 207 -4.91 -2.58 -6.86
CA GLU A 207 -3.98 -2.38 -8.01
C GLU A 207 -2.64 -3.14 -7.90
N ASP A 208 -2.25 -3.57 -6.69
CA ASP A 208 -0.91 -4.15 -6.45
C ASP A 208 -0.92 -5.28 -5.40
N VAL A 209 -1.62 -6.36 -5.72
CA VAL A 209 -1.87 -7.49 -4.81
C VAL A 209 -0.57 -8.06 -4.22
N ASN A 210 0.50 -8.18 -5.02
CA ASN A 210 1.75 -8.80 -4.57
C ASN A 210 2.50 -7.93 -3.56
N HIS A 211 2.71 -6.64 -3.85
CA HIS A 211 3.38 -5.77 -2.88
C HIS A 211 2.54 -5.57 -1.62
N HIS A 212 1.20 -5.62 -1.72
CA HIS A 212 0.33 -5.59 -0.54
C HIS A 212 0.47 -6.85 0.33
N VAL A 213 0.56 -8.05 -0.25
CA VAL A 213 0.78 -9.30 0.49
C VAL A 213 2.12 -9.26 1.24
N GLU A 214 3.17 -8.77 0.58
CA GLU A 214 4.52 -8.66 1.15
C GLU A 214 4.58 -7.63 2.28
N LYS A 215 4.02 -6.42 2.08
CA LYS A 215 3.91 -5.38 3.13
C LYS A 215 3.21 -5.91 4.38
N ARG A 216 2.15 -6.70 4.20
CA ARG A 216 1.42 -7.35 5.30
C ARG A 216 2.25 -8.44 5.97
N GLY A 217 2.98 -9.24 5.20
CA GLY A 217 3.93 -10.23 5.72
C GLY A 217 5.01 -9.60 6.59
N ILE A 218 5.64 -8.54 6.09
CA ILE A 218 6.66 -7.76 6.80
C ILE A 218 6.09 -7.18 8.10
N PHE A 219 4.87 -6.64 8.07
CA PHE A 219 4.21 -6.12 9.27
C PHE A 219 4.04 -7.21 10.34
N ARG A 220 3.51 -8.38 9.94
CA ARG A 220 3.29 -9.52 10.85
C ARG A 220 4.60 -10.03 11.44
N ASN A 221 5.64 -10.17 10.62
CA ASN A 221 6.95 -10.63 11.08
C ASN A 221 7.58 -9.63 12.05
N THR A 222 7.57 -8.34 11.68
CA THR A 222 8.06 -7.27 12.55
C THR A 222 7.31 -7.25 13.88
N LEU A 223 5.99 -7.46 13.85
CA LEU A 223 5.18 -7.52 15.08
C LEU A 223 5.62 -8.67 15.97
N VAL A 224 5.78 -9.88 15.42
CA VAL A 224 6.22 -11.05 16.18
C VAL A 224 7.60 -10.84 16.78
N GLU A 225 8.57 -10.38 15.99
CA GLU A 225 9.93 -10.06 16.44
C GLU A 225 9.91 -9.00 17.54
N PHE A 226 9.27 -7.85 17.29
CA PHE A 226 9.23 -6.73 18.21
C PHE A 226 8.59 -7.11 19.55
N THR A 227 7.51 -7.89 19.54
CA THR A 227 6.87 -8.33 20.78
C THR A 227 7.69 -9.38 21.53
N ASN A 228 8.30 -10.33 20.82
CA ASN A 228 9.03 -11.43 21.46
C ASN A 228 10.39 -10.99 22.00
N ASP A 229 11.13 -10.17 21.24
CA ASP A 229 12.47 -9.71 21.62
C ASP A 229 12.43 -8.81 22.87
N ASN A 230 11.34 -8.05 23.04
CA ASN A 230 11.14 -7.17 24.18
C ASN A 230 10.25 -7.77 25.28
N GLY A 231 9.62 -8.93 25.06
CA GLY A 231 8.66 -9.53 25.99
C GLY A 231 7.40 -8.68 26.19
N TYR A 232 6.96 -7.94 25.17
CA TYR A 232 5.83 -7.02 25.25
C TYR A 232 4.48 -7.72 25.12
N ASP A 233 3.57 -7.39 26.03
CA ASP A 233 2.15 -7.68 25.90
C ASP A 233 1.44 -6.59 25.05
N PHE A 234 0.12 -6.71 24.92
CA PHE A 234 -0.64 -5.74 24.13
C PHE A 234 -0.54 -4.31 24.69
N LYS A 235 -0.52 -4.13 26.02
CA LYS A 235 -0.44 -2.80 26.63
C LYS A 235 0.92 -2.17 26.32
N MET A 236 2.00 -2.92 26.51
CA MET A 236 3.37 -2.48 26.22
C MET A 236 3.58 -2.21 24.73
N LEU A 237 2.97 -3.01 23.84
CA LEU A 237 3.00 -2.74 22.39
C LEU A 237 2.38 -1.37 22.06
N ILE A 238 1.26 -1.02 22.69
CA ILE A 238 0.61 0.28 22.46
C ILE A 238 1.42 1.44 23.06
N GLU A 239 2.06 1.23 24.20
CA GLU A 239 3.00 2.19 24.79
C GLU A 239 4.21 2.45 23.88
N HIS A 240 4.74 1.42 23.23
CA HIS A 240 5.86 1.47 22.29
C HIS A 240 5.44 1.49 20.83
N TRP A 241 4.23 1.97 20.52
CA TRP A 241 3.67 1.89 19.16
C TRP A 241 4.52 2.62 18.11
N THR A 242 5.08 3.77 18.47
CA THR A 242 5.96 4.56 17.59
C THR A 242 7.25 3.81 17.26
N ASP A 243 7.85 3.13 18.24
CA ASP A 243 9.08 2.33 18.05
C ASP A 243 8.79 1.12 17.15
N PHE A 244 7.66 0.44 17.37
CA PHE A 244 7.19 -0.62 16.50
C PHE A 244 6.99 -0.12 15.05
N ARG A 245 6.39 1.05 14.87
CA ARG A 245 6.17 1.65 13.55
C ARG A 245 7.49 1.93 12.84
N LEU A 246 8.48 2.45 13.55
CA LEU A 246 9.82 2.69 13.02
C LEU A 246 10.52 1.38 12.63
N ALA A 247 10.39 0.33 13.44
CA ALA A 247 10.90 -0.99 13.08
C ALA A 247 10.25 -1.53 11.80
N TYR A 248 8.94 -1.36 11.65
CA TYR A 248 8.22 -1.75 10.44
C TYR A 248 8.66 -0.95 9.21
N ASP A 249 8.74 0.37 9.31
CA ASP A 249 9.18 1.25 8.23
C ASP A 249 10.60 0.89 7.76
N ASN A 250 11.50 0.58 8.71
CA ASN A 250 12.86 0.12 8.42
C ASN A 250 12.87 -1.22 7.69
N ASN A 251 12.16 -2.23 8.22
CA ASN A 251 12.09 -3.55 7.60
C ASN A 251 11.48 -3.49 6.19
N LEU A 252 10.44 -2.67 6.00
CA LEU A 252 9.83 -2.43 4.70
C LEU A 252 10.81 -1.73 3.74
N SER A 253 11.56 -0.73 4.23
CA SER A 253 12.56 -0.01 3.43
C SER A 253 13.69 -0.93 2.96
N VAL A 254 14.16 -1.83 3.82
CA VAL A 254 15.16 -2.87 3.47
C VAL A 254 14.62 -3.79 2.36
N TYR A 255 13.40 -4.30 2.53
CA TYR A 255 12.75 -5.13 1.51
C TYR A 255 12.60 -4.40 0.18
N LEU A 256 12.08 -3.17 0.18
CA LEU A 256 11.88 -2.37 -1.04
C LEU A 256 13.23 -2.03 -1.72
N SER A 257 14.28 -1.80 -0.93
CA SER A 257 15.63 -1.58 -1.45
C SER A 257 16.19 -2.83 -2.13
N GLY A 258 16.05 -4.00 -1.50
CA GLY A 258 16.43 -5.29 -2.09
C GLY A 258 15.65 -5.61 -3.36
N PHE A 259 14.33 -5.37 -3.36
CA PHE A 259 13.49 -5.53 -4.54
C PHE A 259 13.93 -4.62 -5.70
N ASN A 260 14.18 -3.34 -5.42
CA ASN A 260 14.67 -2.39 -6.41
C ASN A 260 16.04 -2.81 -6.98
N PHE A 261 16.91 -3.37 -6.15
CA PHE A 261 18.19 -3.92 -6.57
C PHE A 261 18.02 -5.11 -7.53
N HIS A 262 17.22 -6.11 -7.16
CA HIS A 262 16.98 -7.28 -8.02
C HIS A 262 16.30 -6.89 -9.33
N LYS A 263 15.38 -5.94 -9.29
CA LYS A 263 14.74 -5.39 -10.48
C LYS A 263 15.76 -4.72 -11.39
N ALA A 264 16.61 -3.84 -10.85
CA ALA A 264 17.65 -3.17 -11.62
C ALA A 264 18.65 -4.17 -12.23
N ARG A 265 19.09 -5.18 -11.47
CA ARG A 265 19.95 -6.28 -11.95
C ARG A 265 19.33 -7.00 -13.14
N LYS A 266 18.05 -7.38 -13.03
CA LYS A 266 17.30 -8.04 -14.11
C LYS A 266 17.16 -7.16 -15.34
N GLU A 267 16.86 -5.87 -15.18
CA GLU A 267 16.74 -4.91 -16.28
C GLU A 267 18.07 -4.70 -17.00
N VAL A 268 19.18 -4.60 -16.27
CA VAL A 268 20.54 -4.48 -16.83
C VAL A 268 20.91 -5.71 -17.63
N ALA A 269 20.71 -6.91 -17.07
CA ALA A 269 21.02 -8.17 -17.75
C ALA A 269 20.18 -8.36 -19.03
N ALA A 270 18.88 -8.02 -18.97
CA ALA A 270 18.00 -8.07 -20.12
C ALA A 270 18.42 -7.09 -21.22
N ALA A 271 18.77 -5.85 -20.84
CA ALA A 271 19.25 -4.85 -21.78
C ALA A 271 20.59 -5.26 -22.42
N GLU A 272 21.52 -5.80 -21.63
CA GLU A 272 22.80 -6.31 -22.16
C GLU A 272 22.56 -7.40 -23.22
N LEU A 273 21.73 -8.40 -22.92
CA LEU A 273 21.40 -9.46 -23.85
C LEU A 273 20.76 -8.90 -25.14
N GLU A 274 19.77 -8.03 -25.00
CA GLU A 274 19.05 -7.43 -26.12
C GLU A 274 19.98 -6.63 -27.05
N PHE A 275 20.86 -5.79 -26.49
CA PHE A 275 21.78 -4.98 -27.29
C PHE A 275 22.91 -5.81 -27.90
N ALA A 276 23.40 -6.84 -27.20
CA ALA A 276 24.38 -7.77 -27.75
C ALA A 276 23.78 -8.56 -28.93
N GLU A 277 22.53 -9.01 -28.81
CA GLU A 277 21.82 -9.72 -29.88
C GLU A 277 21.58 -8.80 -31.09
N LYS A 278 21.07 -7.57 -30.87
CA LYS A 278 20.85 -6.59 -31.94
C LYS A 278 22.13 -6.24 -32.69
N THR A 279 23.22 -6.04 -31.96
CA THR A 279 24.54 -5.74 -32.54
C THR A 279 25.06 -6.91 -33.37
N SER A 280 24.97 -8.13 -32.83
CA SER A 280 25.40 -9.36 -33.51
C SER A 280 24.57 -9.63 -34.76
N LYS A 281 23.26 -9.39 -34.71
CA LYS A 281 22.34 -9.55 -35.84
C LYS A 281 22.68 -8.59 -36.99
N THR A 282 22.98 -7.33 -36.69
CA THR A 282 23.44 -6.35 -37.71
C THR A 282 24.68 -6.84 -38.46
N ILE A 283 25.62 -7.50 -37.77
CA ILE A 283 26.81 -8.08 -38.41
C ILE A 283 26.48 -9.37 -39.17
N SER A 284 25.69 -10.27 -38.57
CA SER A 284 25.31 -11.53 -39.20
C SER A 284 24.55 -11.32 -40.51
N GLU A 285 23.61 -10.37 -40.57
CA GLU A 285 22.86 -10.03 -41.78
C GLU A 285 23.76 -9.49 -42.91
N LEU A 286 24.89 -8.87 -42.54
CA LEU A 286 25.87 -8.38 -43.50
C LEU A 286 26.73 -9.54 -44.04
N THR A 287 27.16 -10.47 -43.18
CA THR A 287 27.96 -11.64 -43.58
C THR A 287 27.28 -12.46 -44.66
N THR A 288 25.96 -12.72 -44.53
CA THR A 288 25.19 -13.46 -45.54
C THR A 288 25.19 -12.76 -46.90
N LYS A 289 25.19 -11.42 -46.93
CA LYS A 289 25.18 -10.62 -48.17
C LYS A 289 26.57 -10.46 -48.79
N LEU A 290 27.62 -10.55 -47.98
CA LEU A 290 29.03 -10.53 -48.42
C LEU A 290 29.51 -11.85 -49.00
N LEU A 291 28.81 -12.96 -48.75
CA LEU A 291 29.06 -14.22 -49.47
C LEU A 291 28.86 -14.10 -50.99
N THR A 292 28.21 -13.03 -51.47
CA THR A 292 28.08 -12.72 -52.90
C THR A 292 29.35 -12.05 -53.47
N THR A 293 30.22 -11.47 -52.65
CA THR A 293 31.44 -10.77 -53.10
C THR A 293 32.46 -11.65 -53.82
N PRO A 294 32.73 -12.91 -53.40
CA PRO A 294 33.57 -13.84 -54.16
C PRO A 294 33.07 -14.09 -55.59
N LEU A 295 31.75 -14.08 -55.82
CA LEU A 295 31.17 -14.25 -57.15
C LEU A 295 31.47 -13.04 -58.05
N SER A 296 31.36 -11.82 -57.51
CA SER A 296 31.76 -10.60 -58.21
C SER A 296 33.26 -10.56 -58.52
N LEU A 297 34.08 -11.12 -57.64
CA LEU A 297 35.53 -11.25 -57.87
C LEU A 297 35.83 -12.23 -59.01
N LEU A 298 35.15 -13.38 -59.06
CA LEU A 298 35.25 -14.33 -60.17
C LEU A 298 34.82 -13.69 -61.49
N ALA A 299 33.76 -12.88 -61.49
CA ALA A 299 33.33 -12.13 -62.67
C ALA A 299 34.40 -11.12 -63.13
N ALA A 300 35.06 -10.42 -62.21
CA ALA A 300 36.16 -9.52 -62.53
C ALA A 300 37.36 -10.25 -63.15
N ILE A 301 37.73 -11.44 -62.65
CA ILE A 301 38.79 -12.27 -63.25
C ILE A 301 38.38 -12.79 -64.63
N GLY A 302 37.09 -13.06 -64.85
CA GLY A 302 36.52 -13.50 -66.12
C GLY A 302 36.76 -12.54 -67.29
N ILE A 303 36.96 -11.25 -67.02
CA ILE A 303 37.29 -10.22 -68.03
C ILE A 303 38.51 -10.63 -68.86
N TRP A 304 39.50 -11.30 -68.26
CA TRP A 304 40.71 -11.73 -68.98
C TRP A 304 40.42 -12.73 -70.11
N LYS A 305 39.38 -13.55 -69.97
CA LYS A 305 39.01 -14.60 -70.93
C LYS A 305 38.22 -14.10 -72.13
N VAL A 306 37.90 -12.81 -72.17
CA VAL A 306 37.00 -12.20 -73.14
C VAL A 306 37.79 -11.18 -73.97
N ASP A 307 37.66 -11.20 -75.30
CA ASP A 307 38.46 -10.36 -76.20
C ASP A 307 37.71 -9.13 -76.73
N GLY A 308 36.37 -9.14 -76.70
CA GLY A 308 35.56 -8.00 -77.13
C GLY A 308 35.47 -6.87 -76.09
N LEU A 309 35.80 -5.63 -76.47
CA LEU A 309 35.67 -4.44 -75.61
C LEU A 309 34.24 -4.24 -75.07
N LEU A 310 33.22 -4.53 -75.90
CA LEU A 310 31.82 -4.45 -75.49
C LEU A 310 31.48 -5.48 -74.39
N GLU A 311 31.99 -6.70 -74.50
CA GLU A 311 31.73 -7.76 -73.54
C GLU A 311 32.47 -7.50 -72.22
N GLN A 312 33.73 -7.05 -72.28
CA GLN A 312 34.50 -6.64 -71.10
C GLN A 312 33.84 -5.47 -70.35
N SER A 313 33.38 -4.45 -71.06
CA SER A 313 32.72 -3.29 -70.45
C SER A 313 31.39 -3.65 -69.79
N LEU A 314 30.63 -4.59 -70.36
CA LEU A 314 29.37 -5.08 -69.78
C LEU A 314 29.61 -5.87 -68.47
N ILE A 315 30.64 -6.72 -68.43
CA ILE A 315 31.05 -7.43 -67.21
C ILE A 315 31.51 -6.42 -66.14
N LEU A 316 32.35 -5.46 -66.51
CA LEU A 316 32.83 -4.44 -65.58
C LEU A 316 31.69 -3.58 -65.01
N CYS A 317 30.74 -3.17 -65.85
CA CYS A 317 29.54 -2.44 -65.43
C CYS A 317 28.74 -3.23 -64.38
N SER A 318 28.60 -4.55 -64.58
CA SER A 318 27.90 -5.44 -63.63
C SER A 318 28.63 -5.55 -62.28
N VAL A 319 29.97 -5.65 -62.31
CA VAL A 319 30.82 -5.68 -61.10
C VAL A 319 30.75 -4.34 -60.34
N ILE A 320 30.79 -3.21 -61.05
CA ILE A 320 30.62 -1.86 -60.46
C ILE A 320 29.25 -1.74 -59.81
N PHE A 321 28.18 -2.14 -60.52
CA PHE A 321 26.82 -2.09 -60.01
C PHE A 321 26.65 -2.93 -58.74
N THR A 322 27.19 -4.15 -58.72
CA THR A 322 27.12 -5.02 -57.54
C THR A 322 27.91 -4.43 -56.36
N SER A 323 29.10 -3.88 -56.61
CA SER A 323 29.92 -3.23 -55.57
C SER A 323 29.22 -2.01 -54.97
N LEU A 324 28.51 -1.22 -55.81
CA LEU A 324 27.69 -0.10 -55.37
C LEU A 324 26.52 -0.57 -54.47
N VAL A 325 25.79 -1.61 -54.87
CA VAL A 325 24.67 -2.16 -54.07
C VAL A 325 25.16 -2.66 -52.72
N VAL A 326 26.28 -3.41 -52.68
CA VAL A 326 26.88 -3.90 -51.43
C VAL A 326 27.34 -2.72 -50.56
N HIS A 327 27.93 -1.68 -51.14
CA HIS A 327 28.31 -0.48 -50.42
C HIS A 327 27.11 0.23 -49.78
N LEU A 328 25.99 0.37 -50.50
CA LEU A 328 24.74 0.93 -49.95
C LEU A 328 24.19 0.10 -48.78
N ILE A 329 24.28 -1.23 -48.88
CA ILE A 329 23.88 -2.15 -47.80
C ILE A 329 24.76 -1.96 -46.57
N ILE A 330 26.09 -1.88 -46.74
CA ILE A 330 27.04 -1.62 -45.64
C ILE A 330 26.75 -0.27 -44.99
N SER A 331 26.51 0.78 -45.79
CA SER A 331 26.14 2.12 -45.30
C SER A 331 24.85 2.10 -44.48
N SER A 332 23.84 1.35 -44.93
CA SER A 332 22.58 1.15 -44.21
C SER A 332 22.80 0.46 -42.86
N GLN A 333 23.58 -0.62 -42.84
CA GLN A 333 23.91 -1.35 -41.61
C GLN A 333 24.74 -0.50 -40.63
N HIS A 334 25.62 0.36 -41.14
CA HIS A 334 26.34 1.31 -40.30
C HIS A 334 25.40 2.31 -39.60
N LYS A 335 24.42 2.85 -40.33
CA LYS A 335 23.38 3.70 -39.74
C LYS A 335 22.54 2.95 -38.71
N GLN A 336 22.20 1.68 -38.97
CA GLN A 336 21.46 0.85 -38.04
C GLN A 336 22.24 0.60 -36.75
N LEU A 337 23.52 0.27 -36.85
CA LEU A 337 24.41 0.11 -35.70
C LEU A 337 24.48 1.39 -34.86
N ASN A 338 24.64 2.56 -35.49
CA ASN A 338 24.68 3.83 -34.76
C ASN A 338 23.37 4.12 -33.99
N ARG A 339 22.21 3.74 -34.53
CA ARG A 339 20.92 3.85 -33.80
C ARG A 339 20.86 2.90 -32.61
N ILE A 340 21.40 1.68 -32.74
CA ILE A 340 21.48 0.70 -31.65
C ILE A 340 22.37 1.25 -30.53
N ILE A 341 23.57 1.76 -30.87
CA ILE A 341 24.52 2.38 -29.93
C ILE A 341 23.84 3.53 -29.17
N HIS A 342 23.16 4.42 -29.88
CA HIS A 342 22.47 5.54 -29.25
C HIS A 342 21.33 5.07 -28.32
N SER A 343 20.54 4.08 -28.75
CA SER A 343 19.48 3.50 -27.91
C SER A 343 20.04 2.87 -26.63
N LYS A 344 21.17 2.16 -26.72
CA LYS A 344 21.89 1.65 -25.55
C LYS A 344 22.26 2.79 -24.60
N GLU A 345 22.84 3.87 -25.09
CA GLU A 345 23.19 5.01 -24.23
C GLU A 345 21.98 5.57 -23.48
N VAL A 346 20.84 5.73 -24.17
CA VAL A 346 19.59 6.21 -23.55
C VAL A 346 19.12 5.28 -22.44
N ILE A 347 19.12 3.95 -22.67
CA ILE A 347 18.68 2.96 -21.67
C ILE A 347 19.65 2.84 -20.49
N PHE A 348 20.96 2.92 -20.72
CA PHE A 348 21.96 2.77 -19.65
C PHE A 348 22.21 4.06 -18.84
N THR A 349 21.83 5.23 -19.35
CA THR A 349 22.05 6.54 -18.67
C THR A 349 21.40 6.63 -17.28
N PRO A 350 20.15 6.19 -17.04
CA PRO A 350 19.56 6.19 -15.71
C PRO A 350 20.32 5.34 -14.69
N PHE A 351 20.84 4.17 -15.12
CA PHE A 351 21.62 3.27 -14.27
C PHE A 351 22.98 3.89 -13.90
N THR A 352 23.66 4.50 -14.86
CA THR A 352 24.94 5.18 -14.61
C THR A 352 24.79 6.42 -13.74
N LYS A 353 23.71 7.20 -13.90
CA LYS A 353 23.41 8.35 -13.01
C LYS A 353 23.17 7.94 -11.55
N LYS A 354 22.60 6.75 -11.34
CA LYS A 354 22.29 6.21 -10.01
C LYS A 354 23.37 5.26 -9.49
N LEU A 355 24.49 5.09 -10.20
CA LEU A 355 25.49 4.05 -9.93
C LEU A 355 25.93 4.01 -8.45
N LYS A 356 26.25 5.17 -7.86
CA LYS A 356 26.69 5.28 -6.45
C LYS A 356 25.64 4.89 -5.41
N LYS A 357 24.35 4.81 -5.79
CA LYS A 357 23.25 4.42 -4.90
C LYS A 357 23.05 2.89 -4.87
N TYR A 358 23.66 2.16 -5.80
CA TYR A 358 23.57 0.71 -5.85
C TYR A 358 24.66 0.04 -4.99
N PRO A 359 24.43 -1.18 -4.51
CA PRO A 359 25.47 -2.02 -3.90
C PRO A 359 26.64 -2.26 -4.86
N SER A 360 27.83 -2.50 -4.31
CA SER A 360 29.07 -2.68 -5.09
C SER A 360 28.97 -3.78 -6.15
N GLU A 361 28.31 -4.90 -5.83
CA GLU A 361 28.08 -6.01 -6.77
C GLU A 361 27.36 -5.53 -8.06
N LEU A 362 26.25 -4.79 -7.94
CA LEU A 362 25.52 -4.28 -9.12
C LEU A 362 26.27 -3.16 -9.82
N GLN A 363 27.09 -2.38 -9.11
CA GLN A 363 27.96 -1.40 -9.78
C GLN A 363 28.96 -2.10 -10.70
N GLU A 364 29.56 -3.19 -10.24
CA GLU A 364 30.47 -4.01 -11.04
C GLU A 364 29.75 -4.62 -12.25
N GLU A 365 28.58 -5.23 -12.05
CA GLU A 365 27.78 -5.80 -13.14
C GLU A 365 27.38 -4.76 -14.20
N ILE A 366 26.93 -3.57 -13.79
CA ILE A 366 26.58 -2.49 -14.73
C ILE A 366 27.81 -2.06 -15.55
N ASN A 367 28.96 -1.88 -14.88
CA ASN A 367 30.18 -1.48 -15.55
C ASN A 367 30.69 -2.56 -16.51
N GLU A 368 30.58 -3.83 -16.12
CA GLU A 368 30.95 -4.97 -16.96
C GLU A 368 30.05 -5.07 -18.19
N ALA A 369 28.72 -4.95 -18.02
CA ALA A 369 27.76 -4.96 -19.12
C ALA A 369 28.05 -3.84 -20.13
N ILE A 370 28.27 -2.60 -19.66
CA ILE A 370 28.62 -1.46 -20.52
C ILE A 370 29.94 -1.71 -21.25
N LYS A 371 30.95 -2.25 -20.57
CA LYS A 371 32.25 -2.55 -21.16
C LYS A 371 32.15 -3.63 -22.24
N ASN A 372 31.40 -4.70 -21.98
CA ASN A 372 31.17 -5.79 -22.92
C ASN A 372 30.43 -5.32 -24.18
N LEU A 373 29.36 -4.54 -24.00
CA LEU A 373 28.62 -3.94 -25.11
C LEU A 373 29.51 -3.02 -25.94
N LYS A 374 30.28 -2.13 -25.31
CA LYS A 374 31.19 -1.23 -26.01
C LYS A 374 32.23 -1.99 -26.83
N ARG A 375 32.76 -3.10 -26.29
CA ARG A 375 33.68 -3.97 -27.04
C ARG A 375 33.02 -4.58 -28.28
N ASN A 376 31.76 -5.04 -28.16
CA ASN A 376 30.99 -5.57 -29.29
C ASN A 376 30.70 -4.48 -30.35
N GLU A 377 30.39 -3.26 -29.92
CA GLU A 377 30.17 -2.11 -30.81
C GLU A 377 31.43 -1.77 -31.58
N GLU A 378 32.57 -1.64 -30.91
CA GLU A 378 33.86 -1.35 -31.55
C GLU A 378 34.25 -2.45 -32.54
N PHE A 379 34.07 -3.72 -32.18
CA PHE A 379 34.28 -4.85 -33.08
C PHE A 379 33.39 -4.77 -34.33
N SER A 380 32.11 -4.44 -34.14
CA SER A 380 31.12 -4.32 -35.22
C SER A 380 31.45 -3.16 -36.17
N ILE A 381 31.85 -2.00 -35.64
CA ILE A 381 32.28 -0.85 -36.43
C ILE A 381 33.53 -1.19 -37.25
N ARG A 382 34.52 -1.83 -36.63
CA ARG A 382 35.75 -2.26 -37.33
C ARG A 382 35.41 -3.23 -38.45
N THR A 383 34.55 -4.20 -38.18
CA THR A 383 34.11 -5.21 -39.16
C THR A 383 33.41 -4.57 -40.36
N LEU A 384 32.46 -3.65 -40.13
CA LEU A 384 31.79 -2.90 -41.21
C LEU A 384 32.77 -2.09 -42.05
N ARG A 385 33.77 -1.44 -41.42
CA ARG A 385 34.79 -0.68 -42.14
C ARG A 385 35.64 -1.57 -43.03
N THR A 386 36.07 -2.72 -42.53
CA THR A 386 36.82 -3.71 -43.31
C THR A 386 36.01 -4.19 -44.51
N PHE A 387 34.73 -4.48 -44.33
CA PHE A 387 33.86 -4.89 -45.44
C PHE A 387 33.61 -3.79 -46.47
N CYS A 388 33.54 -2.53 -46.03
CA CYS A 388 33.44 -1.39 -46.93
C CYS A 388 34.68 -1.26 -47.84
N PHE A 389 35.87 -1.62 -47.36
CA PHE A 389 37.07 -1.66 -48.20
C PHE A 389 37.04 -2.86 -49.14
N LEU A 390 36.71 -4.05 -48.62
CA LEU A 390 36.68 -5.29 -49.40
C LEU A 390 35.65 -5.28 -50.54
N CYS A 391 34.53 -4.58 -50.40
CA CYS A 391 33.50 -4.56 -51.44
C CYS A 391 33.94 -3.89 -52.75
N TRP A 392 34.95 -3.01 -52.72
CA TRP A 392 35.48 -2.34 -53.92
C TRP A 392 36.64 -3.07 -54.58
N MET A 393 37.20 -4.09 -53.93
CA MET A 393 38.32 -4.88 -54.47
C MET A 393 38.02 -5.50 -55.86
N PRO A 394 36.84 -6.12 -56.12
CA PRO A 394 36.53 -6.68 -57.44
C PRO A 394 36.54 -5.63 -58.55
N THR A 395 35.99 -4.43 -58.29
CA THR A 395 35.99 -3.33 -59.25
C THR A 395 37.40 -2.85 -59.56
N ILE A 396 38.25 -2.68 -58.54
CA ILE A 396 39.65 -2.26 -58.74
C ILE A 396 40.40 -3.30 -59.59
N ILE A 397 40.23 -4.59 -59.29
CA ILE A 397 40.85 -5.68 -60.04
C ILE A 397 40.35 -5.70 -61.49
N GLY A 398 39.04 -5.56 -61.72
CA GLY A 398 38.47 -5.52 -63.07
C GLY A 398 39.00 -4.37 -63.91
N ILE A 399 39.14 -3.17 -63.32
CA ILE A 399 39.74 -2.00 -63.98
C ILE A 399 41.21 -2.28 -64.34
N LEU A 400 41.99 -2.82 -63.40
CA LEU A 400 43.40 -3.14 -63.64
C LEU A 400 43.57 -4.16 -64.78
N ILE A 401 42.75 -5.22 -64.83
CA ILE A 401 42.78 -6.22 -65.90
C ILE A 401 42.49 -5.58 -67.26
N MET A 402 41.48 -4.71 -67.34
CA MET A 402 41.10 -4.04 -68.58
C MET A 402 42.15 -3.02 -69.06
N LEU A 403 42.93 -2.41 -68.15
CA LEU A 403 44.01 -1.48 -68.51
C LEU A 403 45.30 -2.19 -68.95
N TYR A 404 45.54 -3.41 -68.48
CA TYR A 404 46.76 -4.18 -68.76
C TYR A 404 46.67 -5.04 -70.02
N LYS A 405 45.44 -5.37 -70.44
CA LYS A 405 45.14 -6.12 -71.66
C LYS A 405 44.99 -5.14 -72.82
#